data_AF-A0A6L6B7P9-F1
#
_entry.id   AF-A0A6L6B7P9-F1
#
_cell.length_a   1.000
_cell.length_b   1.000
_cell.length_c   1.000
_cell.angle_alpha   90.00
_cell.angle_beta   90.00
_cell.angle_gamma   90.00
#
_symmetry.space_group_name_H-M   'P 1'
#
loop_
_entity.id
_entity.type
_entity.pdbx_description
1 polymer ?
#
loop_
_entity_poly.entity_id
_entity_poly.type
_entity_poly.pdbx_seq_one_letter_code
_entity_poly.pdbx_strand_id
1 'polypeptide(L)'
;MSARVKGPTDHVVVVGAGLAGLSAALRLAGAGRKVTVIERESVPGGRNGLLQKDGYSFDTGPSVLTMPSLIQDAFSCVGEDMKDWLELSPLKPLYRAFYHDGSQIDVHANTAEMEEEIRRTVSAEEALGYRRYVDFVTKLYKYEMNDFIDRNIDSPFNLLTPNLARLIALGGFRRLSPKVNQFLKDPRLQKVYSFQAMYAGVSPQQALAIYAVIAYMDSVNGVFFPKGGM
;
A
#
# COMPACT_ATOMS: atom_id res chain seq x y z
N MET A 1 -20.41 -2.63 -14.21
CA MET A 1 -21.26 -1.66 -14.96
C MET A 1 -21.61 -0.56 -13.97
N SER A 2 -21.15 0.69 -14.15
CA SER A 2 -21.41 1.77 -13.20
C SER A 2 -22.93 2.06 -13.11
N ALA A 3 -23.51 1.94 -11.92
CA ALA A 3 -24.94 2.14 -11.73
C ALA A 3 -25.32 3.61 -11.99
N ARG A 4 -26.27 3.85 -12.92
CA ARG A 4 -26.86 5.19 -13.11
C ARG A 4 -28.00 5.37 -12.11
N VAL A 5 -27.87 6.38 -11.25
CA VAL A 5 -28.91 6.71 -10.28
C VAL A 5 -29.94 7.63 -10.94
N LYS A 6 -31.23 7.42 -10.67
CA LYS A 6 -32.33 8.30 -11.11
C LYS A 6 -32.70 9.25 -9.97
N GLY A 7 -32.98 10.51 -10.30
CA GLY A 7 -33.43 11.53 -9.33
C GLY A 7 -32.45 12.70 -9.15
N PRO A 8 -32.74 13.62 -8.21
CA PRO A 8 -31.84 14.73 -7.88
C PRO A 8 -30.48 14.21 -7.42
N THR A 9 -29.40 14.77 -7.97
CA THR A 9 -28.02 14.37 -7.64
C THR A 9 -27.21 15.52 -7.04
N ASP A 10 -27.83 16.68 -6.83
CA ASP A 10 -27.15 17.90 -6.38
C ASP A 10 -26.83 17.90 -4.90
N HIS A 11 -27.53 17.08 -4.11
CA HIS A 11 -27.23 16.84 -2.70
C HIS A 11 -27.05 15.35 -2.46
N VAL A 12 -25.87 14.95 -2.01
CA VAL A 12 -25.50 13.57 -1.72
C VAL A 12 -25.21 13.39 -0.23
N VAL A 13 -25.77 12.34 0.36
CA VAL A 13 -25.47 11.93 1.73
C VAL A 13 -24.47 10.77 1.70
N VAL A 14 -23.33 10.95 2.37
CA VAL A 14 -22.31 9.91 2.58
C VAL A 14 -22.45 9.37 3.99
N VAL A 15 -22.65 8.05 4.11
CA VAL A 15 -22.80 7.37 5.40
C VAL A 15 -21.45 6.76 5.82
N GLY A 16 -20.87 7.29 6.89
CA GLY A 16 -19.56 6.95 7.43
C GLY A 16 -18.48 7.97 7.06
N ALA A 17 -17.77 8.49 8.07
CA ALA A 17 -16.66 9.42 7.95
C ALA A 17 -15.29 8.73 8.13
N GLY A 18 -15.16 7.47 7.69
CA GLY A 18 -13.85 6.84 7.46
C GLY A 18 -13.17 7.38 6.20
N LEU A 19 -11.89 7.05 5.98
CA LEU A 19 -11.11 7.57 4.84
C LEU A 19 -11.81 7.40 3.47
N ALA A 20 -12.48 6.26 3.24
CA ALA A 20 -13.23 6.04 2.00
C ALA A 20 -14.42 7.01 1.85
N GLY A 21 -15.19 7.23 2.91
CA GLY A 21 -16.32 8.16 2.92
C GLY A 21 -15.86 9.61 2.78
N LEU A 22 -14.80 9.99 3.48
CA LEU A 22 -14.19 11.32 3.37
C LEU A 22 -13.63 11.57 1.97
N SER A 23 -12.93 10.61 1.37
CA SER A 23 -12.45 10.72 -0.02
C SER A 23 -13.61 10.85 -1.01
N ALA A 24 -14.67 10.06 -0.85
CA ALA A 24 -15.88 10.18 -1.67
C ALA A 24 -16.52 11.55 -1.52
N ALA A 25 -16.59 12.08 -0.30
CA ALA A 25 -17.13 13.41 -0.02
C ALA A 25 -16.33 14.52 -0.71
N LEU A 26 -14.99 14.48 -0.65
CA LEU A 26 -14.12 15.43 -1.35
C LEU A 26 -14.33 15.39 -2.87
N ARG A 27 -14.39 14.19 -3.46
CA ARG A 27 -14.64 14.05 -4.90
C ARG A 27 -16.02 14.57 -5.32
N LEU A 28 -17.06 14.29 -4.54
CA LEU A 28 -18.42 14.78 -4.80
C LEU A 28 -18.52 16.30 -4.64
N ALA A 29 -17.89 16.86 -3.60
CA ALA A 29 -17.82 18.30 -3.37
C ALA A 29 -17.06 19.00 -4.51
N GLY A 30 -15.91 18.45 -4.91
CA GLY A 30 -15.12 18.92 -6.06
C GLY A 30 -15.90 18.89 -7.38
N ALA A 31 -16.81 17.93 -7.54
CA ALA A 31 -17.73 17.86 -8.67
C ALA A 31 -18.95 18.82 -8.56
N GLY A 32 -18.94 19.75 -7.60
CA GLY A 32 -19.95 20.78 -7.42
C GLY A 32 -21.22 20.31 -6.69
N ARG A 33 -21.19 19.14 -6.02
CA ARG A 33 -22.34 18.64 -5.27
C ARG A 33 -22.31 19.14 -3.83
N LYS A 34 -23.50 19.40 -3.27
CA LYS A 34 -23.65 19.56 -1.82
C LYS A 34 -23.49 18.19 -1.17
N VAL A 35 -22.62 18.06 -0.19
CA VAL A 35 -22.37 16.78 0.50
C VAL A 35 -22.71 16.89 1.98
N THR A 36 -23.45 15.92 2.50
CA THR A 36 -23.62 15.72 3.95
C THR A 36 -22.95 14.40 4.31
N VAL A 37 -21.95 14.45 5.20
CA VAL A 37 -21.35 13.25 5.77
C VAL A 37 -22.02 12.99 7.11
N ILE A 38 -22.49 11.76 7.33
CA ILE A 38 -23.02 11.34 8.63
C ILE A 38 -22.09 10.28 9.23
N GLU A 39 -21.72 10.46 10.49
CA GLU A 39 -20.87 9.54 11.25
C GLU A 39 -21.60 9.17 12.54
N ARG A 40 -21.50 7.89 12.93
CA ARG A 40 -22.08 7.39 14.17
C ARG A 40 -21.20 7.75 15.37
N GLU A 41 -19.89 7.71 15.19
CA GLU A 41 -18.91 8.05 16.23
C GLU A 41 -18.82 9.57 16.44
N SER A 42 -18.26 9.99 17.58
CA SER A 42 -18.12 11.41 17.91
C SER A 42 -17.05 12.15 17.10
N VAL A 43 -16.20 11.42 16.38
CA VAL A 43 -15.09 11.93 15.57
C VAL A 43 -15.02 11.19 14.23
N PRO A 44 -14.55 11.85 13.15
CA PRO A 44 -14.26 11.18 11.88
C PRO A 44 -13.00 10.29 12.00
N GLY A 45 -12.75 9.44 11.00
CA GLY A 45 -11.57 8.59 10.90
C GLY A 45 -11.91 7.11 10.71
N GLY A 46 -13.07 6.68 11.22
CA GLY A 46 -13.54 5.29 11.13
C GLY A 46 -12.55 4.35 11.79
N ARG A 47 -11.84 3.54 11.00
CA ARG A 47 -10.79 2.64 11.53
C ARG A 47 -9.49 3.37 11.89
N ASN A 48 -9.21 4.55 11.34
CA ASN A 48 -8.08 5.39 11.76
C ASN A 48 -8.51 6.20 12.97
N GLY A 49 -8.65 5.51 14.10
CA GLY A 49 -9.03 6.10 15.38
C GLY A 49 -7.80 6.38 16.23
N LEU A 50 -7.95 7.31 17.16
CA LEU A 50 -6.95 7.67 18.15
C LEU A 50 -7.51 7.43 19.55
N LEU A 51 -6.86 6.55 20.31
CA LEU A 51 -7.13 6.36 21.73
C LEU A 51 -6.11 7.17 22.54
N GLN A 52 -6.58 8.10 23.36
CA GLN A 52 -5.76 8.80 24.33
C GLN A 52 -6.02 8.24 25.72
N LYS A 53 -4.96 7.76 26.39
CA LYS A 53 -5.07 7.16 27.72
C LYS A 53 -3.80 7.37 28.51
N ASP A 54 -3.94 7.85 29.75
CA ASP A 54 -2.85 8.01 30.72
C ASP A 54 -1.64 8.82 30.18
N GLY A 55 -1.91 9.83 29.34
CA GLY A 55 -0.87 10.66 28.70
C GLY A 55 -0.26 10.07 27.43
N TYR A 56 -0.72 8.90 26.98
CA TYR A 56 -0.29 8.24 25.75
C TYR A 56 -1.35 8.34 24.66
N SER A 57 -0.88 8.35 23.41
CA SER A 57 -1.71 8.28 22.21
C SER A 57 -1.47 6.94 21.51
N PHE A 58 -2.55 6.27 21.11
CA PHE A 58 -2.51 4.98 20.42
C PHE A 58 -3.36 5.06 19.15
N ASP A 59 -2.72 4.90 17.99
CA ASP A 59 -3.43 4.66 16.73
C ASP A 59 -4.12 3.29 16.82
N THR A 60 -5.44 3.25 16.67
CA THR A 60 -6.22 2.02 16.92
C THR A 60 -6.44 1.17 15.67
N GLY A 61 -5.92 1.59 14.52
CA GLY A 61 -6.12 0.93 13.25
C GLY A 61 -4.85 0.88 12.41
N PRO A 62 -4.86 1.45 11.19
CA PRO A 62 -3.65 1.51 10.37
C PRO A 62 -2.51 2.24 11.10
N SER A 63 -1.30 1.71 10.94
CA SER A 63 -0.06 2.23 11.54
C SER A 63 1.04 2.47 10.52
N VAL A 64 0.76 2.17 9.24
CA VAL A 64 1.69 2.28 8.12
C VAL A 64 1.02 3.12 7.04
N LEU A 65 1.60 4.29 6.75
CA LEU A 65 1.16 5.13 5.63
C LEU A 65 2.10 4.95 4.44
N THR A 66 1.57 4.44 3.34
CA THR A 66 2.24 4.40 2.03
C THR A 66 1.40 5.18 1.01
N MET A 67 2.00 5.46 -0.15
CA MET A 67 1.30 6.12 -1.27
C MET A 67 0.60 7.44 -0.88
N PRO A 68 1.31 8.42 -0.28
CA PRO A 68 0.70 9.70 0.12
C PRO A 68 0.06 10.48 -1.06
N SER A 69 0.45 10.17 -2.30
CA SER A 69 -0.17 10.72 -3.50
C SER A 69 -1.67 10.44 -3.61
N LEU A 70 -2.17 9.34 -3.02
CA LEU A 70 -3.61 9.04 -3.01
C LEU A 70 -4.40 10.00 -2.11
N ILE A 71 -3.79 10.43 -1.00
CA ILE A 71 -4.35 11.45 -0.12
C ILE A 71 -4.32 12.80 -0.85
N GLN A 72 -3.17 13.14 -1.46
CA GLN A 72 -3.05 14.34 -2.28
C GLN A 72 -4.11 14.41 -3.39
N ASP A 73 -4.37 13.31 -4.10
CA ASP A 73 -5.41 13.28 -5.15
C ASP A 73 -6.81 13.62 -4.60
N ALA A 74 -7.12 13.17 -3.39
CA ALA A 74 -8.38 13.51 -2.73
C ALA A 74 -8.46 15.01 -2.36
N PHE A 75 -7.39 15.60 -1.82
CA PHE A 75 -7.32 17.06 -1.55
C PHE A 75 -7.42 17.88 -2.84
N SER A 76 -6.73 17.46 -3.90
CA SER A 76 -6.73 18.14 -5.20
C SER A 76 -8.13 18.25 -5.81
N CYS A 77 -9.05 17.33 -5.49
CA CYS A 77 -10.43 17.38 -5.98
C CYS A 77 -11.17 18.65 -5.55
N VAL A 78 -10.79 19.25 -4.42
CA VAL A 78 -11.38 20.48 -3.89
C VAL A 78 -10.41 21.68 -4.01
N GLY A 79 -9.33 21.53 -4.77
CA GLY A 79 -8.35 22.58 -5.01
C GLY A 79 -7.35 22.80 -3.86
N GLU A 80 -7.25 21.85 -2.93
CA GLU A 80 -6.38 21.93 -1.76
C GLU A 80 -5.05 21.19 -1.99
N ASP A 81 -3.97 21.66 -1.37
CA ASP A 81 -2.67 20.98 -1.34
C ASP A 81 -2.51 20.24 -0.01
N MET A 82 -2.15 18.94 -0.06
CA MET A 82 -2.06 18.11 1.15
C MET A 82 -1.07 18.68 2.17
N LYS A 83 -0.01 19.35 1.70
CA LYS A 83 1.04 19.90 2.59
C LYS A 83 0.53 21.00 3.52
N ASP A 84 -0.60 21.63 3.17
CA ASP A 84 -1.22 22.68 3.98
C ASP A 84 -2.01 22.08 5.17
N TRP A 85 -2.26 20.76 5.12
CA TRP A 85 -3.06 20.02 6.10
C TRP A 85 -2.28 18.94 6.84
N LEU A 86 -1.26 18.34 6.21
CA LEU A 86 -0.54 17.16 6.73
C LEU A 86 0.98 17.32 6.59
N GLU A 87 1.68 17.21 7.72
CA GLU A 87 3.14 17.07 7.75
C GLU A 87 3.51 15.58 7.80
N LEU A 88 4.12 15.07 6.71
CA LEU A 88 4.52 13.67 6.58
C LEU A 88 6.05 13.53 6.66
N SER A 89 6.52 12.68 7.56
CA SER A 89 7.94 12.36 7.70
C SER A 89 8.26 10.99 7.09
N PRO A 90 9.20 10.86 6.14
CA PRO A 90 9.61 9.55 5.64
C PRO A 90 10.33 8.74 6.72
N LEU A 91 9.98 7.48 6.89
CA LEU A 91 10.59 6.59 7.87
C LEU A 91 11.90 5.98 7.35
N LYS A 92 12.93 5.95 8.21
CA LYS A 92 14.25 5.34 7.93
C LYS A 92 14.78 4.67 9.21
N PRO A 93 14.91 3.33 9.26
CA PRO A 93 14.46 2.36 8.25
C PRO A 93 12.92 2.32 8.14
N LEU A 94 12.41 1.67 7.08
CA LEU A 94 10.98 1.41 6.92
C LEU A 94 10.45 0.52 8.04
N TYR A 95 11.19 -0.55 8.34
CA TYR A 95 11.03 -1.37 9.53
C TYR A 95 12.32 -2.11 9.83
N ARG A 96 12.43 -2.62 11.06
CA ARG A 96 13.59 -3.38 11.55
C ARG A 96 13.14 -4.79 11.91
N ALA A 97 13.69 -5.79 11.22
CA ALA A 97 13.41 -7.19 11.48
C ALA A 97 14.39 -7.74 12.52
N PHE A 98 13.86 -8.28 13.62
CA PHE A 98 14.62 -8.99 14.64
C PHE A 98 14.39 -10.50 14.52
N TYR A 99 15.45 -11.27 14.61
CA TYR A 99 15.40 -12.73 14.51
C TYR A 99 15.81 -13.40 15.82
N HIS A 100 15.33 -14.62 16.03
CA HIS A 100 15.57 -15.40 17.26
C HIS A 100 17.05 -15.69 17.56
N ASP A 101 17.91 -15.64 16.53
CA ASP A 101 19.36 -15.84 16.64
C ASP A 101 20.10 -14.55 17.02
N GLY A 102 19.36 -13.46 17.28
CA GLY A 102 19.90 -12.13 17.57
C GLY A 102 20.30 -11.34 16.33
N SER A 103 20.18 -11.91 15.13
CA SER A 103 20.44 -11.15 13.90
C SER A 103 19.34 -10.12 13.65
N GLN A 104 19.72 -9.07 12.92
CA GLN A 104 18.86 -7.94 12.59
C GLN A 104 19.04 -7.57 11.13
N ILE A 105 17.95 -7.15 10.47
CA ILE A 105 17.97 -6.58 9.12
C ILE A 105 17.12 -5.31 9.13
N ASP A 106 17.73 -4.18 8.77
CA ASP A 106 17.03 -2.92 8.58
C ASP A 106 16.50 -2.84 7.14
N VAL A 107 15.21 -2.55 6.95
CA VAL A 107 14.63 -2.47 5.60
C VAL A 107 14.63 -1.04 5.10
N HIS A 108 15.25 -0.82 3.94
CA HIS A 108 15.44 0.49 3.33
C HIS A 108 14.60 0.64 2.07
N ALA A 109 13.99 1.82 1.88
CA ALA A 109 13.29 2.16 0.64
C ALA A 109 14.22 2.26 -0.56
N ASN A 110 15.44 2.77 -0.32
CA ASN A 110 16.44 2.92 -1.36
C ASN A 110 17.04 1.55 -1.69
N THR A 111 16.90 1.11 -2.94
CA THR A 111 17.41 -0.19 -3.41
C THR A 111 18.91 -0.36 -3.14
N ALA A 112 19.73 0.68 -3.35
CA ALA A 112 21.16 0.59 -3.15
C ALA A 112 21.53 0.49 -1.65
N GLU A 113 20.83 1.23 -0.78
CA GLU A 113 20.99 1.10 0.67
C GLU A 113 20.60 -0.32 1.14
N MET A 114 19.48 -0.85 0.63
CA MET A 114 19.03 -2.20 0.97
C MET A 114 19.98 -3.28 0.48
N GLU A 115 20.54 -3.13 -0.73
CA GLU A 115 21.57 -4.06 -1.23
C GLU A 115 22.81 -4.07 -0.34
N GLU A 116 23.23 -2.91 0.15
CA GLU A 116 24.38 -2.81 1.05
C GLU A 116 24.07 -3.38 2.44
N GLU A 117 22.86 -3.16 2.95
CA GLU A 117 22.38 -3.81 4.17
C GLU A 117 22.45 -5.34 4.05
N ILE A 118 21.91 -5.90 2.96
CA ILE A 118 21.90 -7.35 2.71
C ILE A 118 23.34 -7.87 2.56
N ARG A 119 24.21 -7.13 1.87
CA ARG A 119 25.62 -7.50 1.72
C ARG A 119 26.31 -7.63 3.07
N ARG A 120 26.04 -6.69 3.98
CA ARG A 120 26.65 -6.63 5.32
C ARG A 120 26.08 -7.67 6.29
N THR A 121 24.77 -7.89 6.27
CA THR A 121 24.04 -8.70 7.26
C THR A 121 23.79 -10.14 6.83
N VAL A 122 23.88 -10.41 5.52
CA VAL A 122 23.58 -11.72 4.94
C VAL A 122 24.72 -12.19 4.03
N SER A 123 24.80 -11.68 2.79
CA SER A 123 25.86 -12.01 1.85
C SER A 123 25.81 -11.15 0.58
N ALA A 124 26.94 -11.08 -0.14
CA ALA A 124 27.01 -10.43 -1.46
C ALA A 124 26.13 -11.12 -2.52
N GLU A 125 25.92 -12.44 -2.43
CA GLU A 125 25.08 -13.19 -3.36
C GLU A 125 23.60 -12.84 -3.18
N GLU A 126 23.14 -12.74 -1.93
CA GLU A 126 21.78 -12.33 -1.59
C GLU A 126 21.49 -10.90 -2.02
N ALA A 127 22.47 -9.99 -1.93
CA ALA A 127 22.32 -8.62 -2.42
C ALA A 127 22.06 -8.58 -3.94
N LEU A 128 22.78 -9.41 -4.71
CA LEU A 128 22.51 -9.56 -6.15
C LEU A 128 21.15 -10.23 -6.40
N GLY A 129 20.76 -11.17 -5.55
CA GLY A 129 19.42 -11.77 -5.53
C GLY A 129 18.32 -10.73 -5.35
N TYR A 130 18.48 -9.85 -4.37
CA TYR A 130 17.57 -8.76 -4.07
C TYR A 130 17.43 -7.79 -5.25
N ARG A 131 18.53 -7.39 -5.90
CA ARG A 131 18.46 -6.55 -7.10
C ARG A 131 17.56 -7.17 -8.19
N ARG A 132 17.73 -8.46 -8.47
CA ARG A 132 16.87 -9.19 -9.43
C ARG A 132 15.43 -9.28 -8.96
N TYR A 133 15.20 -9.39 -7.66
CA TYR A 133 13.86 -9.37 -7.07
C TYR A 133 13.20 -8.00 -7.26
N VAL A 134 13.92 -6.89 -7.02
CA VAL A 134 13.44 -5.52 -7.27
C VAL A 134 13.07 -5.33 -8.74
N ASP A 135 13.90 -5.78 -9.68
CA ASP A 135 13.57 -5.75 -11.12
C ASP A 135 12.27 -6.51 -11.42
N PHE A 136 12.05 -7.66 -10.77
CA PHE A 136 10.85 -8.45 -10.92
C PHE A 136 9.61 -7.71 -10.38
N VAL A 137 9.64 -7.21 -9.14
CA VAL A 137 8.49 -6.52 -8.55
C VAL A 137 8.22 -5.16 -9.20
N THR A 138 9.24 -4.49 -9.74
CA THR A 138 9.07 -3.25 -10.53
C THR A 138 8.30 -3.52 -11.82
N LYS A 139 8.64 -4.60 -12.54
CA LYS A 139 7.90 -5.01 -13.75
C LYS A 139 6.47 -5.42 -13.41
N LEU A 140 6.29 -6.13 -12.30
CA LEU A 140 4.98 -6.53 -11.80
C LEU A 140 4.11 -5.29 -11.54
N TYR A 141 4.61 -4.33 -10.75
CA TYR A 141 3.93 -3.05 -10.48
C TYR A 141 3.54 -2.32 -11.76
N LYS A 142 4.47 -2.20 -12.72
CA LYS A 142 4.21 -1.51 -14.00
C LYS A 142 3.08 -2.15 -14.80
N TYR A 143 2.96 -3.47 -14.77
CA TYR A 143 1.94 -4.20 -15.51
C TYR A 143 0.62 -4.33 -14.75
N GLU A 144 0.63 -4.23 -13.42
CA GLU A 144 -0.57 -4.32 -12.58
C GLU A 144 -1.27 -2.98 -12.37
N MET A 145 -0.51 -1.92 -12.06
CA MET A 145 -1.07 -0.69 -11.50
C MET A 145 -2.14 -0.08 -12.41
N ASN A 146 -1.82 0.21 -13.67
CA ASN A 146 -2.74 0.95 -14.55
C ASN A 146 -3.86 0.07 -15.12
N ASP A 147 -3.61 -1.23 -15.27
CA ASP A 147 -4.53 -2.12 -15.99
C ASP A 147 -5.51 -2.83 -15.06
N PHE A 148 -5.13 -3.01 -13.79
CA PHE A 148 -5.86 -3.87 -12.84
C PHE A 148 -6.10 -3.25 -11.46
N ILE A 149 -5.31 -2.26 -11.02
CA ILE A 149 -5.45 -1.66 -9.68
C ILE A 149 -6.16 -0.30 -9.77
N ASP A 150 -5.62 0.62 -10.55
CA ASP A 150 -6.13 1.99 -10.72
C ASP A 150 -7.21 2.09 -11.80
N ARG A 151 -8.04 1.04 -11.92
CA ARG A 151 -9.09 0.96 -12.93
C ARG A 151 -10.29 0.19 -12.42
N ASN A 152 -11.48 0.72 -12.72
CA ASN A 152 -12.72 -0.01 -12.51
C ASN A 152 -12.82 -1.23 -13.45
N ILE A 153 -12.98 -2.42 -12.87
CA ILE A 153 -13.22 -3.67 -13.59
C ILE A 153 -14.72 -3.95 -13.54
N ASP A 154 -15.42 -3.41 -14.53
CA ASP A 154 -16.88 -3.44 -14.61
C ASP A 154 -17.43 -4.67 -15.35
N SER A 155 -16.54 -5.44 -15.97
CA SER A 155 -16.82 -6.65 -16.76
C SER A 155 -15.59 -7.58 -16.76
N PRO A 156 -15.77 -8.92 -16.76
CA PRO A 156 -14.66 -9.87 -16.88
C PRO A 156 -13.77 -9.65 -18.11
N PHE A 157 -14.32 -9.11 -19.21
CA PHE A 157 -13.54 -8.77 -20.40
C PHE A 157 -12.55 -7.63 -20.18
N ASN A 158 -12.74 -6.78 -19.16
CA ASN A 158 -11.78 -5.73 -18.82
C ASN A 158 -10.46 -6.28 -18.27
N LEU A 159 -10.44 -7.54 -17.84
CA LEU A 159 -9.21 -8.23 -17.44
C LEU A 159 -8.32 -8.62 -18.64
N LEU A 160 -8.89 -8.70 -19.85
CA LEU A 160 -8.15 -9.07 -21.05
C LEU A 160 -7.37 -7.86 -21.59
N THR A 161 -6.24 -7.57 -20.97
CA THR A 161 -5.30 -6.55 -21.45
C THR A 161 -4.02 -7.18 -22.01
N PRO A 162 -3.24 -6.47 -22.85
CA PRO A 162 -1.93 -6.94 -23.27
C PRO A 162 -0.98 -7.22 -22.09
N ASN A 163 -1.17 -6.54 -20.96
CA ASN A 163 -0.40 -6.78 -19.74
C ASN A 163 -0.83 -8.05 -19.00
N LEU A 164 -2.06 -8.56 -19.17
CA LEU A 164 -2.46 -9.85 -18.60
C LEU A 164 -1.52 -10.97 -19.06
N ALA A 165 -1.24 -11.06 -20.37
CA ALA A 165 -0.33 -12.05 -20.92
C ALA A 165 1.11 -11.89 -20.36
N ARG A 166 1.55 -10.64 -20.14
CA ARG A 166 2.85 -10.34 -19.52
C ARG A 166 2.90 -10.76 -18.05
N LEU A 167 1.81 -10.58 -17.29
CA LEU A 167 1.69 -11.02 -15.90
C LEU A 167 1.72 -12.55 -15.79
N ILE A 168 1.03 -13.24 -16.69
CA ILE A 168 1.09 -14.70 -16.78
C ILE A 168 2.52 -15.15 -17.07
N ALA A 169 3.20 -14.54 -18.05
CA ALA A 169 4.57 -14.87 -18.42
C ALA A 169 5.58 -14.61 -17.28
N LEU A 170 5.39 -13.55 -16.50
CA LEU A 170 6.19 -13.26 -15.29
C LEU A 170 5.93 -14.25 -14.15
N GLY A 171 4.84 -15.02 -14.22
CA GLY A 171 4.42 -15.94 -13.19
C GLY A 171 3.66 -15.28 -12.04
N GLY A 172 2.98 -14.15 -12.29
CA GLY A 172 2.18 -13.43 -11.27
C GLY A 172 1.13 -14.31 -10.59
N PHE A 173 0.53 -15.24 -11.33
CA PHE A 173 -0.49 -16.17 -10.80
C PHE A 173 0.10 -17.43 -10.15
N ARG A 174 1.42 -17.53 -10.01
CA ARG A 174 2.06 -18.61 -9.22
C ARG A 174 2.08 -18.22 -7.73
N ARG A 175 2.35 -19.17 -6.85
CA ARG A 175 2.48 -18.90 -5.41
C ARG A 175 3.66 -17.96 -5.13
N LEU A 176 3.47 -17.03 -4.19
CA LEU A 176 4.43 -15.98 -3.84
C LEU A 176 5.72 -16.55 -3.24
N SER A 177 5.62 -17.38 -2.21
CA SER A 177 6.80 -17.90 -1.51
C SER A 177 7.79 -18.64 -2.45
N PRO A 178 7.37 -19.60 -3.31
CA PRO A 178 8.27 -20.20 -4.27
C PRO A 178 8.91 -19.20 -5.25
N LYS A 179 8.20 -18.12 -5.59
CA LYS A 179 8.72 -17.07 -6.47
C LYS A 179 9.80 -16.24 -5.78
N VAL A 180 9.58 -15.82 -4.53
CA VAL A 180 10.60 -15.12 -3.71
C VAL A 180 11.84 -16.00 -3.55
N ASN A 181 11.66 -17.29 -3.28
CA ASN A 181 12.75 -18.25 -3.09
C ASN A 181 13.61 -18.45 -4.35
N GLN A 182 13.18 -18.03 -5.54
CA GLN A 182 14.02 -18.03 -6.75
C GLN A 182 15.11 -16.95 -6.68
N PHE A 183 14.84 -15.86 -5.97
CA PHE A 183 15.73 -14.70 -5.87
C PHE A 183 16.53 -14.69 -4.57
N LEU A 184 15.88 -15.02 -3.45
CA LEU A 184 16.43 -14.94 -2.11
C LEU A 184 16.47 -16.33 -1.48
N LYS A 185 17.61 -16.77 -0.96
CA LYS A 185 17.80 -18.11 -0.38
C LYS A 185 17.85 -18.07 1.15
N ASP A 186 18.30 -16.95 1.72
CA ASP A 186 18.31 -16.74 3.17
C ASP A 186 16.87 -16.73 3.73
N PRO A 187 16.54 -17.60 4.71
CA PRO A 187 15.20 -17.69 5.29
C PRO A 187 14.72 -16.38 5.95
N ARG A 188 15.64 -15.54 6.42
CA ARG A 188 15.35 -14.24 7.04
C ARG A 188 14.82 -13.26 6.00
N LEU A 189 15.48 -13.18 4.84
CA LEU A 189 15.05 -12.36 3.71
C LEU A 189 13.76 -12.89 3.09
N GLN A 190 13.61 -14.20 2.95
CA GLN A 190 12.36 -14.80 2.49
C GLN A 190 11.16 -14.40 3.36
N LYS A 191 11.33 -14.34 4.69
CA LYS A 191 10.28 -13.87 5.60
C LYS A 191 9.96 -12.39 5.38
N VAL A 192 10.97 -11.52 5.32
CA VAL A 192 10.80 -10.07 5.10
C VAL A 192 10.03 -9.80 3.81
N TYR A 193 10.42 -10.41 2.70
CA TYR A 193 9.84 -10.14 1.38
C TYR A 193 8.64 -11.04 1.02
N SER A 194 8.13 -11.80 1.98
CA SER A 194 6.86 -12.53 1.86
C SER A 194 5.82 -12.08 2.90
N PHE A 195 6.26 -11.44 3.99
CA PHE A 195 5.41 -10.86 5.04
C PHE A 195 4.33 -9.92 4.48
N GLN A 196 4.63 -9.17 3.43
CA GLN A 196 3.68 -8.22 2.83
C GLN A 196 2.40 -8.85 2.29
N ALA A 197 2.36 -10.16 2.03
CA ALA A 197 1.10 -10.85 1.73
C ALA A 197 0.07 -10.73 2.86
N MET A 198 0.51 -10.57 4.10
CA MET A 198 -0.39 -10.38 5.24
C MET A 198 -1.11 -9.03 5.21
N TYR A 199 -0.61 -8.03 4.47
CA TYR A 199 -1.34 -6.76 4.28
C TYR A 199 -2.62 -6.98 3.46
N ALA A 200 -2.66 -8.01 2.61
CA ALA A 200 -3.87 -8.45 1.93
C ALA A 200 -4.73 -9.42 2.77
N GLY A 201 -4.35 -9.69 4.03
CA GLY A 201 -5.03 -10.66 4.90
C GLY A 201 -4.83 -12.12 4.49
N VAL A 202 -3.82 -12.41 3.66
CA VAL A 202 -3.57 -13.77 3.13
C VAL A 202 -2.23 -14.31 3.64
N SER A 203 -2.18 -15.59 3.97
CA SER A 203 -0.92 -16.29 4.28
C SER A 203 0.05 -16.22 3.08
N PRO A 204 1.34 -15.93 3.28
CA PRO A 204 2.33 -15.89 2.19
C PRO A 204 2.48 -17.21 1.42
N GLN A 205 2.10 -18.33 2.03
CA GLN A 205 2.13 -19.66 1.40
C GLN A 205 0.96 -19.87 0.42
N GLN A 206 -0.12 -19.12 0.60
CA GLN A 206 -1.34 -19.16 -0.22
C GLN A 206 -1.46 -17.96 -1.17
N ALA A 207 -0.76 -16.86 -0.87
CA ALA A 207 -0.75 -15.66 -1.68
C ALA A 207 -0.17 -15.92 -3.08
N LEU A 208 -0.79 -15.33 -4.09
CA LEU A 208 -0.27 -15.27 -5.45
C LEU A 208 0.87 -14.25 -5.55
N ALA A 209 1.78 -14.45 -6.48
CA ALA A 209 2.94 -13.60 -6.68
C ALA A 209 2.56 -12.17 -7.14
N ILE A 210 1.37 -11.96 -7.69
CA ILE A 210 0.81 -10.62 -7.95
C ILE A 210 0.80 -9.76 -6.69
N TYR A 211 0.57 -10.34 -5.50
CA TYR A 211 0.60 -9.60 -4.24
C TYR A 211 2.00 -9.10 -3.86
N ALA A 212 3.07 -9.54 -4.53
CA ALA A 212 4.40 -8.96 -4.37
C ALA A 212 4.45 -7.47 -4.79
N VAL A 213 3.45 -6.98 -5.53
CA VAL A 213 3.32 -5.55 -5.82
C VAL A 213 3.21 -4.71 -4.55
N ILE A 214 2.62 -5.26 -3.48
CA ILE A 214 2.52 -4.61 -2.18
C ILE A 214 3.92 -4.40 -1.59
N ALA A 215 4.82 -5.37 -1.79
CA ALA A 215 6.22 -5.23 -1.38
C ALA A 215 6.92 -4.08 -2.11
N TYR A 216 6.59 -3.84 -3.38
CA TYR A 216 7.09 -2.67 -4.11
C TYR A 216 6.53 -1.35 -3.55
N MET A 217 5.21 -1.30 -3.28
CA MET A 217 4.57 -0.11 -2.70
C MET A 217 5.11 0.25 -1.32
N ASP A 218 5.52 -0.75 -0.54
CA ASP A 218 6.05 -0.60 0.82
C ASP A 218 7.57 -0.36 0.80
N SER A 219 8.32 -1.23 0.13
CA SER A 219 9.79 -1.27 0.16
C SER A 219 10.48 -0.39 -0.88
N VAL A 220 9.75 0.21 -1.84
CA VAL A 220 10.35 1.08 -2.88
C VAL A 220 9.75 2.48 -2.84
N ASN A 221 8.42 2.60 -2.73
CA ASN A 221 7.78 3.92 -2.61
C ASN A 221 7.89 4.52 -1.20
N GLY A 222 8.32 3.73 -0.22
CA GLY A 222 8.60 4.15 1.15
C GLY A 222 7.37 4.27 2.04
N VAL A 223 7.64 4.36 3.34
CA VAL A 223 6.67 4.49 4.41
C VAL A 223 6.82 5.86 5.04
N PHE A 224 5.70 6.48 5.38
CA PHE A 224 5.62 7.81 5.95
C PHE A 224 4.93 7.75 7.32
N PHE A 225 5.26 8.72 8.16
CA PHE A 225 4.61 8.94 9.44
C PHE A 225 3.97 10.34 9.45
N PRO A 226 2.64 10.44 9.59
CA PRO A 226 1.97 11.71 9.82
C PRO A 226 2.31 12.25 11.21
N LYS A 227 2.71 13.53 11.28
CA LYS A 227 2.97 14.19 12.55
C LYS A 227 1.69 14.25 13.37
N GLY A 228 1.73 13.65 14.57
CA GLY A 228 0.58 13.58 15.47
C GLY A 228 -0.07 12.19 15.54
N GLY A 229 0.32 11.25 14.68
CA GLY A 229 -0.33 9.94 14.57
C GLY A 229 -1.17 9.82 13.29
N MET A 230 -1.70 8.62 13.07
CA MET A 230 -2.48 8.25 11.88
C MET A 230 -3.90 8.84 11.87
#